data_AF-A0AAW9IAD0-F1
#
_entry.id   AF-A0AAW9IAD0-F1
#
_cell.length_a   1.000
_cell.length_b   1.000
_cell.length_c   1.000
_cell.angle_alpha   90.00
_cell.angle_beta   90.00
_cell.angle_gamma   90.00
#
_symmetry.space_group_name_H-M   'P 1'
#
loop_
_entity.id
_entity.type
_entity.pdbx_description
1 polymer ?
#
loop_
_entity_poly.entity_id
_entity_poly.type
_entity_poly.pdbx_seq_one_letter_code
_entity_poly.pdbx_strand_id
1 'polypeptide(L)'
;MRNIKLTLEYDGTNYLGWQKQKVGSTIQKTLEEAISLLTNEDIEVIGSSRTDAGVHAKGFVANFKTESKIPSEKFREAINYR
;
A
#
# COMPACT_ATOMS: atom_id res chain seq x y z
N MET A 1 8.79 10.76 13.08
CA MET A 1 8.52 9.87 11.94
C MET A 1 8.51 8.41 12.34
N ARG A 2 7.34 7.76 12.25
CA ARG A 2 7.16 6.32 12.49
C ARG A 2 7.36 5.56 11.18
N ASN A 3 7.82 4.31 11.26
CA ASN A 3 7.87 3.41 10.10
C ASN A 3 6.96 2.22 10.36
N ILE A 4 5.92 2.06 9.53
CA ILE A 4 4.85 1.08 9.73
C ILE A 4 5.05 -0.05 8.72
N LYS A 5 5.12 -1.30 9.22
CA LYS A 5 5.17 -2.50 8.38
C LYS A 5 3.75 -2.97 8.07
N LEU A 6 3.50 -3.29 6.81
CA LEU A 6 2.31 -3.93 6.31
C LEU A 6 2.64 -5.33 5.79
N THR A 7 1.70 -6.26 5.95
CA THR A 7 1.68 -7.54 5.24
C THR A 7 0.39 -7.59 4.45
N LEU A 8 0.52 -7.63 3.13
CA LEU A 8 -0.55 -7.43 2.17
C LEU A 8 -0.92 -8.75 1.50
N GLU A 9 -2.20 -8.91 1.25
CA GLU A 9 -2.76 -9.86 0.30
C GLU A 9 -3.47 -9.05 -0.79
N TYR A 10 -3.27 -9.44 -2.05
CA TYR A 10 -3.96 -8.81 -3.17
C TYR A 10 -4.17 -9.77 -4.33
N ASP A 11 -5.29 -9.58 -5.02
CA ASP A 11 -5.54 -10.14 -6.33
C ASP A 11 -5.04 -9.15 -7.40
N GLY A 12 -3.99 -9.53 -8.13
CA GLY A 12 -3.39 -8.70 -9.16
C GLY A 12 -4.15 -8.64 -10.49
N THR A 13 -5.25 -9.39 -10.68
CA THR A 13 -5.93 -9.54 -11.98
C THR A 13 -6.23 -8.21 -12.68
N ASN A 14 -6.70 -7.22 -11.93
CA ASN A 14 -7.09 -5.90 -12.44
C ASN A 14 -6.00 -4.82 -12.29
N TYR A 15 -4.77 -5.22 -11.99
CA TYR A 15 -3.66 -4.32 -11.72
C TYR A 15 -2.51 -4.53 -12.70
N LEU A 16 -1.87 -3.43 -13.09
CA LEU A 16 -0.66 -3.41 -13.92
C LEU A 16 0.61 -3.70 -13.10
N GLY A 17 0.48 -4.58 -12.11
CA GLY A 17 1.54 -5.00 -11.19
C GLY A 17 1.66 -4.14 -9.94
N TRP A 18 2.76 -4.33 -9.22
CA TRP A 18 3.05 -3.62 -7.98
C TRP A 18 3.37 -2.14 -8.21
N GLN A 19 4.39 -1.86 -9.02
CA GLN A 19 5.05 -0.55 -9.07
C GLN A 19 4.10 0.56 -9.57
N LYS A 20 4.08 1.72 -8.92
CA LYS A 20 3.38 2.92 -9.41
C LYS A 20 3.88 3.34 -10.79
N GLN A 21 2.95 3.60 -11.70
CA GLN A 21 3.20 4.03 -13.08
C GLN A 21 2.47 5.34 -13.37
N LYS A 22 2.81 6.00 -14.47
CA LYS A 22 2.16 7.26 -14.91
C LYS A 22 0.69 7.08 -15.27
N VAL A 23 0.33 5.92 -15.80
CA VAL A 23 -1.02 5.58 -16.29
C VAL A 23 -1.39 4.18 -15.79
N GLY A 24 -2.68 3.99 -15.49
CA GLY A 24 -3.24 2.71 -15.07
C GLY A 24 -3.23 2.50 -13.55
N SER A 25 -3.88 1.42 -13.14
CA SER A 25 -4.05 1.02 -11.74
C SER A 25 -2.95 0.05 -11.33
N THR A 26 -2.24 0.35 -10.25
CA THR A 26 -1.18 -0.50 -9.69
C THR A 26 -1.38 -0.64 -8.18
N ILE A 27 -0.88 -1.73 -7.60
CA ILE A 27 -1.08 -1.99 -6.16
C ILE A 27 -0.44 -0.89 -5.31
N GLN A 28 0.79 -0.47 -5.63
CA GLN A 28 1.49 0.59 -4.88
C GLN A 28 0.70 1.90 -4.90
N LYS A 29 0.21 2.33 -6.07
CA LYS A 29 -0.53 3.59 -6.19
C LYS A 29 -1.83 3.54 -5.39
N THR A 30 -2.61 2.47 -5.50
CA THR A 30 -3.86 2.31 -4.76
C THR A 30 -3.63 2.31 -3.25
N LEU A 31 -2.56 1.65 -2.79
CA LEU A 31 -2.22 1.63 -1.38
C LEU A 31 -1.73 3.00 -0.88
N GLU A 32 -0.89 3.69 -1.64
CA GLU A 32 -0.45 5.06 -1.33
C GLU A 32 -1.64 6.02 -1.24
N GLU A 33 -2.58 5.98 -2.20
CA GLU A 33 -3.79 6.82 -2.17
C GLU A 33 -4.65 6.54 -0.93
N ALA A 34 -4.84 5.27 -0.56
CA ALA A 34 -5.58 4.90 0.63
C ALA A 34 -4.92 5.41 1.92
N ILE A 35 -3.60 5.24 2.07
CA ILE A 35 -2.87 5.66 3.28
C ILE A 35 -2.79 7.19 3.34
N SER A 36 -2.42 7.86 2.25
CA SER A 36 -2.32 9.32 2.16
C SER A 36 -3.62 10.00 2.60
N LEU A 37 -4.76 9.41 2.27
CA LEU A 37 -6.06 9.95 2.64
C LEU A 37 -6.43 9.71 4.10
N LEU A 38 -5.93 8.63 4.71
CA LEU A 38 -6.09 8.37 6.14
C LEU A 38 -5.19 9.25 7.00
N THR A 39 -3.97 9.50 6.54
CA THR A 39 -2.97 10.27 7.28
C THR A 39 -3.00 11.76 6.98
N ASN A 40 -3.62 12.15 5.86
CA ASN A 40 -3.54 13.51 5.30
C ASN A 40 -2.08 13.93 5.05
N GLU A 41 -1.27 13.00 4.56
CA GLU A 41 0.16 13.16 4.24
C GLU A 41 0.41 12.64 2.82
N ASP A 42 1.47 13.09 2.15
CA ASP A 42 1.93 12.46 0.91
C ASP A 42 2.77 11.23 1.26
N ILE A 43 2.23 10.03 1.00
CA ILE A 43 2.81 8.77 1.41
C ILE A 43 3.50 8.07 0.23
N GLU A 44 4.76 7.70 0.45
CA GLU A 44 5.47 6.72 -0.38
C GLU A 44 5.50 5.36 0.33
N VAL A 45 5.04 4.33 -0.38
CA VAL A 45 5.10 2.94 0.09
C VAL A 45 6.26 2.22 -0.58
N ILE A 46 7.11 1.59 0.23
CA ILE A 46 8.23 0.76 -0.25
C ILE A 46 7.82 -0.71 -0.11
N GLY A 47 7.76 -1.42 -1.25
CA GLY A 47 7.49 -2.85 -1.30
C GLY A 47 8.75 -3.69 -1.12
N SER A 48 8.61 -4.93 -0.63
CA SER A 48 9.72 -5.88 -0.49
C SER A 48 10.22 -6.44 -1.82
N SER A 49 9.41 -6.34 -2.88
CA SER A 49 9.74 -6.79 -4.23
C SER A 49 8.90 -6.02 -5.26
N ARG A 50 8.94 -6.45 -6.52
CA ARG A 50 7.98 -6.06 -7.55
C ARG A 50 7.23 -7.30 -8.03
N THR A 51 5.99 -7.12 -8.45
CA THR A 51 5.19 -8.13 -9.14
C THR A 51 4.71 -7.56 -10.46
N ASP A 52 4.68 -8.40 -11.48
CA ASP A 52 4.20 -8.04 -12.81
C ASP A 52 2.66 -7.94 -12.85
N ALA A 53 2.12 -7.41 -13.95
CA ALA A 53 0.68 -7.31 -14.16
C ALA A 53 -0.02 -8.68 -14.02
N GLY A 54 -1.14 -8.70 -13.31
CA GLY A 54 -1.90 -9.93 -13.06
C GLY A 54 -1.37 -10.82 -11.92
N VAL A 55 -0.15 -10.61 -11.42
CA VAL A 55 0.42 -11.46 -10.36
C VAL A 55 -0.24 -11.17 -9.00
N HIS A 56 -0.63 -12.22 -8.28
CA HIS A 56 -1.23 -12.13 -6.95
C HIS A 56 -0.19 -12.26 -5.82
N ALA A 57 -0.57 -11.91 -4.59
CA ALA A 57 0.23 -12.20 -3.40
C ALA A 57 -0.64 -12.45 -2.17
N LYS A 58 -0.16 -13.27 -1.22
CA LYS A 58 -0.81 -13.53 0.08
C LYS A 58 -0.04 -13.02 1.30
N GLY A 59 1.18 -12.53 1.09
CA GLY A 59 2.09 -12.14 2.17
C GLY A 59 3.14 -11.14 1.70
N PHE A 60 2.77 -10.25 0.78
CA PHE A 60 3.68 -9.24 0.26
C PHE A 60 3.97 -8.21 1.35
N VAL A 61 5.24 -8.01 1.68
CA VAL A 61 5.63 -7.09 2.76
C VAL A 61 5.88 -5.71 2.16
N ALA A 62 5.38 -4.68 2.83
CA ALA A 62 5.66 -3.29 2.48
C ALA A 62 5.81 -2.45 3.74
N ASN A 63 6.38 -1.26 3.60
CA ASN A 63 6.41 -0.28 4.68
C ASN A 63 6.16 1.14 4.16
N PHE A 64 5.72 2.02 5.07
CA PHE A 64 5.61 3.45 4.81
C PHE A 64 6.00 4.24 6.06
N LYS A 65 6.41 5.49 5.85
CA LYS A 65 6.74 6.42 6.93
C LYS A 65 5.63 7.44 7.09
N THR A 66 5.30 7.81 8.33
CA THR A 66 4.25 8.79 8.64
C THR A 66 4.48 9.49 9.97
N GLU A 67 3.94 10.70 10.13
CA GLU A 67 3.82 11.40 11.42
C GLU A 67 2.46 11.19 12.09
N SER A 68 1.55 10.48 11.44
CA SER A 68 0.22 10.18 11.95
C SER A 68 0.24 9.54 13.33
N LYS A 69 -0.68 10.02 14.18
CA LYS A 69 -0.93 9.50 15.52
C LYS A 69 -1.87 8.30 15.53
N ILE A 70 -2.37 7.85 14.37
CA ILE A 70 -3.18 6.63 14.26
C ILE A 70 -2.39 5.45 14.84
N PRO A 71 -2.95 4.70 15.81
CA PRO A 71 -2.27 3.54 16.36
C PRO A 71 -1.95 2.51 15.26
N SER A 72 -0.77 1.87 15.34
CA SER A 72 -0.26 0.97 14.29
C SER A 72 -1.24 -0.13 13.90
N GLU A 73 -1.89 -0.71 14.90
CA GLU A 73 -2.86 -1.79 14.81
C GLU A 73 -4.16 -1.37 14.10
N LYS A 74 -4.45 -0.07 14.06
CA LYS A 74 -5.64 0.47 13.40
C LYS A 74 -5.49 0.71 11.91
N PHE A 75 -4.26 0.74 11.38
CA PHE A 75 -4.04 0.91 9.95
C PHE A 75 -4.65 -0.22 9.12
N ARG A 76 -4.63 -1.47 9.60
CA ARG A 76 -5.23 -2.59 8.86
C ARG A 76 -6.72 -2.36 8.60
N GLU A 77 -7.48 -2.05 9.65
CA GLU A 77 -8.91 -1.81 9.57
C GLU A 77 -9.20 -0.55 8.74
N ALA A 78 -8.44 0.53 8.97
CA ALA A 78 -8.63 1.80 8.29
C ALA A 78 -8.33 1.75 6.79
N ILE A 79 -7.26 1.07 6.38
CA ILE A 79 -6.88 0.90 4.97
C ILE A 79 -7.93 0.05 4.24
N ASN A 80 -8.44 -1.01 4.87
CA ASN A 80 -9.40 -1.93 4.25
C ASN A 80 -10.86 -1.45 4.24
N TYR A 81 -11.18 -0.37 4.98
CA TYR A 81 -12.53 0.22 4.96
C TYR A 81 -12.80 1.02 3.68
N ARG A 82 -11.74 1.41 2.97
CA ARG A 82 -11.78 2.07 1.67
C ARG A 82 -12.09 1.08 0.55
#